data_AF-A0A920UUY9-F1
#
_entry.id   AF-A0A920UUY9-F1
#
_cell.length_a   1.000
_cell.length_b   1.000
_cell.length_c   1.000
_cell.angle_alpha   90.00
_cell.angle_beta   90.00
_cell.angle_gamma   90.00
#
_symmetry.space_group_name_H-M   'P 1'
#
loop_
_entity.id
_entity.type
_entity.pdbx_description
1 polymer ?
#
loop_
_entity_poly.entity_id
_entity_poly.type
_entity_poly.pdbx_seq_one_letter_code
_entity_poly.pdbx_strand_id
1 'polypeptide(L)'
;MFFALFESSRSALMSIFAHRLRSFLTTLGIIIGVASVIAVVSVTQGMSAFIGDTFASLGTNSLTIQSYTPFEDQMKGIRARLTPEDLELIEQRAEGIASITPILYANRSSKG
;
A
#
# COMPACT_ATOMS: atom_id res chain seq x y z
N MET A 1 11.15 49.94 20.40
CA MET A 1 10.39 48.88 19.73
C MET A 1 10.36 47.58 20.54
N PHE A 2 11.51 47.00 20.90
CA PHE A 2 11.58 45.75 21.70
C PHE A 2 10.87 45.83 23.06
N PHE A 3 10.98 46.97 23.75
CA PHE A 3 10.30 47.21 25.04
C PHE A 3 8.77 47.19 24.94
N ALA A 4 8.21 47.72 23.85
CA ALA A 4 6.76 47.76 23.67
C ALA A 4 6.19 46.35 23.49
N LEU A 5 6.87 45.50 22.72
CA LEU A 5 6.48 44.09 22.54
C LEU A 5 6.53 43.31 23.86
N PHE A 6 7.53 43.58 24.69
CA PHE A 6 7.65 42.94 26.00
C PHE A 6 6.50 43.35 26.95
N GLU A 7 6.18 44.63 27.00
CA GLU A 7 5.09 45.15 27.84
C GLU A 7 3.71 44.66 27.36
N SER A 8 3.49 44.64 26.04
CA SER A 8 2.25 44.08 25.45
C SER A 8 2.12 42.57 25.74
N SER A 9 3.21 41.80 25.65
CA SER A 9 3.21 40.36 25.96
C SER A 9 2.92 40.10 27.43
N ARG A 10 3.52 40.89 28.33
CA ARG A 10 3.27 40.82 29.78
C ARG A 10 1.82 41.16 30.13
N SER A 11 1.25 42.18 29.49
CA SER A 11 -0.17 42.55 29.68
C SER A 11 -1.12 41.46 29.17
N ALA A 12 -0.83 40.85 28.02
CA ALA A 12 -1.63 39.77 27.46
C ALA A 12 -1.62 38.53 28.38
N LEU A 13 -0.45 38.14 28.90
CA LEU A 13 -0.32 37.03 29.85
C LEU A 13 -1.13 37.28 31.13
N MET A 14 -1.06 38.49 31.71
CA MET A 14 -1.88 38.84 32.88
C MET A 14 -3.38 38.73 32.59
N SER A 15 -3.84 39.18 31.42
CA SER A 15 -5.25 39.07 31.02
C SER A 15 -5.70 37.61 30.86
N ILE A 16 -4.84 36.73 30.34
CA ILE A 16 -5.11 35.29 30.23
C ILE A 16 -5.30 34.67 31.62
N PHE A 17 -4.43 35.04 32.57
CA PHE A 17 -4.50 34.56 33.95
C PHE A 17 -5.69 35.14 34.75
N ALA A 18 -6.21 36.32 34.38
CA ALA A 18 -7.40 36.90 34.99
C ALA A 18 -8.69 36.14 34.62
N HIS A 19 -8.75 35.56 33.41
CA HIS A 19 -9.90 34.80 32.91
C HIS A 19 -9.57 33.32 32.65
N ARG A 20 -9.10 32.63 33.69
CA ARG A 20 -8.59 31.25 33.57
C ARG A 20 -9.54 30.27 32.89
N LEU A 21 -10.84 30.29 33.24
CA LEU A 21 -11.80 29.35 32.66
C LEU A 21 -12.01 29.58 31.15
N ARG A 22 -12.15 30.84 30.74
CA ARG A 22 -12.37 31.19 29.33
C ARG A 22 -11.14 30.88 28.47
N SER A 23 -9.96 31.26 28.96
CA SER A 23 -8.69 30.97 28.29
C SER A 23 -8.40 29.47 28.21
N PHE A 24 -8.76 28.72 29.25
CA PHE A 24 -8.60 27.27 29.26
C PHE A 24 -9.50 26.58 28.24
N LEU A 25 -10.82 26.90 28.24
CA LEU A 25 -11.78 26.27 27.33
C LEU A 25 -11.47 26.54 25.85
N THR A 26 -11.03 27.76 25.52
CA THR A 26 -10.64 28.13 24.16
C THR A 26 -9.38 27.39 23.68
N THR A 27 -8.37 27.30 24.54
CA THR A 27 -7.14 26.56 24.23
C THR A 27 -7.41 25.06 24.09
N LEU A 28 -8.21 24.50 24.98
CA LEU A 28 -8.61 23.09 24.95
C LEU A 28 -9.35 22.76 23.64
N GLY A 29 -10.25 23.64 23.20
CA GLY A 29 -10.97 23.48 21.94
C GLY A 29 -10.04 23.41 20.72
N ILE A 30 -9.02 24.28 20.66
CA ILE A 30 -8.02 24.26 19.58
C ILE A 30 -7.19 22.97 19.63
N ILE A 31 -6.77 22.53 20.82
CA ILE A 31 -5.99 21.29 20.98
C ILE A 31 -6.79 20.09 20.47
N ILE A 32 -8.04 19.93 20.91
CA ILE A 32 -8.89 18.81 20.48
C ILE A 32 -9.19 18.91 18.97
N GLY A 33 -9.45 20.11 18.47
CA GLY A 33 -9.70 20.35 17.05
C GLY A 33 -8.53 19.93 16.18
N VAL A 34 -7.33 20.43 16.46
CA VAL A 34 -6.12 20.10 15.69
C VAL A 34 -5.75 18.63 15.86
N ALA A 35 -5.86 18.07 17.07
CA ALA A 35 -5.58 16.66 17.32
C ALA A 35 -6.48 15.72 16.50
N SER A 36 -7.79 16.01 16.43
CA SER A 36 -8.73 15.19 15.66
C SER A 36 -8.43 15.22 14.15
N VAL A 37 -8.10 16.40 13.61
CA VAL A 37 -7.70 16.54 12.20
C VAL A 37 -6.42 15.77 11.90
N ILE A 38 -5.39 15.90 12.75
CA ILE A 38 -4.12 15.16 12.58
C ILE A 38 -4.39 13.65 12.63
N ALA A 39 -5.18 13.17 13.59
CA ALA A 39 -5.51 11.77 13.74
C ALA A 39 -6.21 11.19 12.50
N VAL A 40 -7.24 11.88 12.01
CA VAL A 40 -7.98 11.44 10.80
C VAL A 40 -7.07 11.42 9.59
N VAL A 41 -6.30 12.48 9.35
CA VAL A 41 -5.38 12.55 8.20
C VAL A 41 -4.34 11.43 8.25
N SER A 42 -3.79 11.17 9.43
CA SER A 42 -2.79 10.11 9.63
C SER A 42 -3.38 8.73 9.35
N VAL A 43 -4.60 8.46 9.83
CA VAL A 43 -5.29 7.20 9.58
C VAL A 43 -5.62 7.05 8.10
N THR A 44 -6.17 8.08 7.46
CA THR A 44 -6.53 8.04 6.03
C THR A 44 -5.32 7.78 5.14
N GLN A 45 -4.21 8.47 5.39
CA GLN A 45 -2.98 8.28 4.63
C GLN A 45 -2.33 6.93 4.92
N GLY A 46 -2.26 6.54 6.20
CA GLY A 46 -1.70 5.25 6.61
C GLY A 46 -2.47 4.07 6.04
N MET A 47 -3.80 4.13 6.02
CA MET A 47 -4.65 3.10 5.41
C MET A 47 -4.43 3.02 3.90
N SER A 48 -4.36 4.16 3.21
CA SER A 48 -4.11 4.19 1.77
C SER A 48 -2.75 3.58 1.42
N ALA A 49 -1.71 3.89 2.20
CA ALA A 49 -0.39 3.29 2.05
C ALA A 49 -0.41 1.77 2.33
N PHE A 50 -1.03 1.35 3.44
CA PHE A 50 -1.15 -0.07 3.80
C PHE A 50 -1.87 -0.89 2.72
N ILE A 51 -2.97 -0.35 2.19
CA ILE A 51 -3.71 -0.95 1.09
C ILE A 51 -2.81 -1.02 -0.14
N GLY A 52 -2.16 0.08 -0.52
CA GLY A 52 -1.21 0.12 -1.63
C GLY A 52 -0.12 -0.94 -1.52
N ASP A 53 0.51 -1.07 -0.36
CA ASP A 53 1.55 -2.06 -0.09
C ASP A 53 1.01 -3.49 -0.11
N THR A 54 -0.18 -3.71 0.45
CA THR A 54 -0.86 -5.02 0.39
C THR A 54 -1.12 -5.41 -1.05
N PHE A 55 -1.70 -4.51 -1.86
CA PHE A 55 -1.94 -4.77 -3.27
C PHE A 55 -0.64 -4.93 -4.07
N ALA A 56 0.39 -4.13 -3.79
CA ALA A 56 1.72 -4.30 -4.40
C ALA A 56 2.32 -5.68 -4.05
N SER A 57 2.17 -6.13 -2.80
CA SER A 57 2.64 -7.44 -2.35
C SER A 57 1.87 -8.61 -2.95
N LEU A 58 0.61 -8.40 -3.36
CA LEU A 58 -0.18 -9.38 -4.13
C LEU A 58 0.30 -9.52 -5.58
N GLY A 59 1.30 -8.75 -6.00
CA GLY A 59 1.95 -8.89 -7.29
C GLY A 59 1.17 -8.18 -8.40
N THR A 60 1.01 -6.86 -8.28
CA THR A 60 0.47 -6.00 -9.35
C THR A 60 1.28 -6.04 -10.66
N ASN A 61 2.39 -6.78 -10.70
CA ASN A 61 3.17 -7.06 -11.90
C ASN A 61 3.43 -8.57 -12.14
N SER A 62 2.56 -9.45 -11.62
CA SER A 62 2.67 -10.91 -11.82
C SER A 62 1.73 -11.39 -12.93
N LEU A 63 2.30 -11.97 -13.99
CA LEU A 63 1.55 -12.60 -15.08
C LEU A 63 1.70 -14.12 -15.00
N THR A 64 0.58 -14.83 -14.83
CA THR A 64 0.56 -16.30 -14.78
C THR A 64 0.20 -16.87 -16.14
N ILE A 65 1.11 -17.63 -16.75
CA ILE A 65 0.89 -18.32 -18.03
C ILE A 65 0.60 -19.80 -17.75
N GLN A 66 -0.49 -20.32 -18.33
CA GLN A 66 -0.88 -21.72 -18.21
C GLN A 66 -1.24 -22.28 -19.58
N SER A 67 -0.89 -23.55 -19.82
CA SER A 67 -1.26 -24.26 -21.04
C SER A 67 -2.78 -24.45 -21.08
N TYR A 68 -3.44 -23.81 -22.05
CA TYR A 68 -4.85 -24.04 -22.32
C TYR A 68 -5.00 -25.14 -23.37
N THR A 69 -5.83 -26.15 -23.09
CA THR A 69 -6.19 -27.17 -24.08
C THR A 69 -7.69 -27.12 -24.31
N PRO A 70 -8.18 -26.86 -25.54
CA PRO A 70 -9.59 -26.91 -25.89
C PRO A 70 -10.20 -28.30 -25.63
N PHE A 71 -11.48 -28.34 -25.32
CA PHE A 71 -12.19 -29.57 -24.99
C PHE A 71 -12.18 -30.61 -26.13
N GLU A 72 -12.33 -30.18 -27.38
CA GLU A 72 -12.24 -31.05 -28.56
C GLU A 72 -10.85 -31.72 -28.69
N ASP A 73 -9.78 -30.99 -28.38
CA ASP A 73 -8.42 -31.51 -28.44
C ASP A 73 -8.12 -32.44 -27.27
N GLN A 74 -8.68 -32.16 -26.09
CA GLN A 74 -8.61 -33.08 -24.95
C GLN A 74 -9.26 -34.43 -25.26
N MET A 75 -10.39 -34.44 -25.98
CA MET A 75 -11.04 -35.69 -26.41
C MET A 75 -10.20 -36.49 -27.40
N LYS A 76 -9.37 -35.82 -28.21
CA LYS A 76 -8.42 -36.44 -29.14
C LYS A 76 -7.12 -36.88 -28.46
N GLY A 77 -7.00 -36.70 -27.14
CA GLY A 77 -5.79 -37.01 -26.37
C GLY A 77 -4.66 -36.00 -26.57
N ILE A 78 -4.90 -34.89 -27.28
CA ILE A 78 -3.95 -33.80 -27.46
C ILE A 78 -3.93 -32.99 -26.17
N ARG A 79 -2.74 -32.70 -25.65
CA ARG A 79 -2.55 -31.86 -24.47
C ARG A 79 -1.51 -30.80 -24.79
N ALA A 80 -1.89 -29.53 -24.70
CA ALA A 80 -0.93 -28.46 -24.72
C ALA A 80 -0.05 -28.57 -23.47
N ARG A 81 1.26 -28.43 -23.64
CA ARG A 81 2.24 -28.43 -22.56
C ARG A 81 3.14 -27.22 -22.76
N LEU A 82 3.47 -26.52 -21.69
CA LEU A 82 4.59 -25.59 -21.70
C LEU A 82 5.87 -26.41 -21.60
N THR A 83 6.83 -26.15 -22.49
CA THR A 83 8.15 -26.78 -22.45
C THR A 83 9.22 -25.81 -21.93
N PRO A 84 10.41 -26.31 -21.56
CA PRO A 84 11.52 -25.45 -21.21
C PRO A 84 11.96 -24.53 -22.36
N GLU A 85 11.75 -24.93 -23.62
CA GLU A 85 12.07 -24.07 -24.76
C GLU A 85 11.16 -22.82 -24.82
N ASP A 86 9.89 -22.96 -24.44
CA ASP A 86 8.95 -21.83 -24.36
C ASP A 86 9.42 -20.80 -23.32
N LEU A 87 10.05 -21.24 -22.23
CA LEU A 87 10.60 -20.38 -21.18
C LEU A 87 11.74 -19.51 -21.72
N GLU A 88 12.70 -20.11 -22.42
CA GLU A 88 13.82 -19.37 -23.04
C GLU A 88 13.35 -18.35 -24.08
N LEU A 89 12.32 -18.71 -24.86
CA LEU A 89 11.73 -17.80 -25.84
C LEU A 89 11.05 -16.59 -25.20
N ILE A 90 10.37 -16.80 -24.06
CA ILE A 90 9.75 -15.72 -23.29
C ILE A 90 10.83 -14.81 -22.69
N GLU A 91 11.89 -15.38 -22.12
CA GLU A 91 12.98 -14.62 -21.52
C GLU A 91 13.73 -13.76 -22.56
N GLN A 92 13.95 -14.28 -23.77
CA GLN A 92 14.66 -13.55 -24.82
C GLN A 92 13.81 -12.48 -25.53
N ARG A 93 12.50 -12.68 -25.65
CA ARG A 93 11.62 -11.79 -26.44
C ARG A 93 10.82 -10.80 -25.62
N ALA A 94 10.57 -11.07 -24.34
CA ALA A 94 9.77 -10.19 -23.51
C ALA A 94 10.67 -9.21 -22.74
N GLU A 95 10.69 -7.96 -23.20
CA GLU A 95 11.35 -6.86 -22.48
C GLU A 95 10.53 -6.45 -21.25
N GLY A 96 11.19 -6.24 -20.11
CA GLY A 96 10.55 -5.78 -18.87
C GLY A 96 10.15 -6.87 -17.86
N ILE A 97 10.57 -8.12 -18.08
CA ILE A 97 10.40 -9.21 -17.10
C ILE A 97 11.55 -9.18 -16.10
N ALA A 98 11.24 -9.01 -14.81
CA ALA A 98 12.24 -9.01 -13.74
C ALA A 98 12.61 -10.43 -13.26
N SER A 99 11.66 -11.38 -13.31
CA SER A 99 11.86 -12.77 -12.91
C SER A 99 10.79 -13.67 -13.51
N ILE A 100 11.17 -14.90 -13.85
CA ILE A 100 10.24 -15.96 -14.29
C ILE A 100 10.36 -17.13 -13.31
N THR A 101 9.22 -17.58 -12.78
CA THR A 101 9.16 -18.70 -11.84
C THR A 101 8.39 -19.86 -12.47
N PRO A 102 9.05 -20.95 -12.92
CA PRO A 102 8.37 -22.11 -13.45
C PRO A 102 7.72 -22.94 -12.32
N ILE A 103 6.45 -23.28 -12.47
CA ILE A 103 5.71 -24.13 -11.53
C ILE A 103 5.63 -25.54 -12.11
N LEU A 104 6.41 -26.47 -11.55
CA LEU A 104 6.46 -27.86 -12.00
C LEU A 104 5.50 -28.72 -11.17
N TYR A 105 4.45 -29.23 -11.80
CA TYR A 105 3.59 -30.24 -11.19
C TYR A 105 4.23 -31.62 -11.35
N ALA A 106 4.94 -32.07 -10.31
CA ALA A 106 5.49 -33.41 -10.26
C ALA A 106 4.36 -34.44 -10.12
N ASN A 107 3.81 -34.90 -11.24
CA ASN A 107 2.87 -36.01 -11.25
C ASN A 107 3.65 -37.32 -11.08
N ARG A 108 3.86 -37.72 -9.82
CA ARG A 108 4.45 -39.03 -9.49
C ARG A 108 3.38 -40.11 -9.75
N SER A 109 3.14 -40.41 -11.01
CA SER A 109 2.46 -41.64 -11.42
C SER A 109 3.44 -42.78 -11.15
N SER A 110 3.35 -43.31 -9.93
CA SER A 110 3.95 -44.57 -9.52
C SER A 110 3.37 -45.67 -10.41
N LYS A 111 4.03 -45.93 -11.54
CA LYS A 111 3.90 -47.22 -12.22
C LYS A 111 4.49 -48.27 -11.28
N GLY A 112 3.62 -48.99 -10.59
CA GLY A 112 3.87 -50.39 -10.23
C GLY A 112 3.65 -51.26 -11.46
#